data_AF-A0A951KXP5-F1
#
_entry.id   AF-A0A951KXP5-F1
#
_cell.length_a   1.000
_cell.length_b   1.000
_cell.length_c   1.000
_cell.angle_alpha   90.00
_cell.angle_beta   90.00
_cell.angle_gamma   90.00
#
_symmetry.space_group_name_H-M   'P 1'
#
loop_
_entity.id
_entity.type
_entity.pdbx_description
1 polymer ?
#
loop_
_entity_poly.entity_id
_entity_poly.type
_entity_poly.pdbx_seq_one_letter_code
_entity_poly.pdbx_strand_id
1 'polypeptide(L)'
;MVVGCLVVLLASGGAVAVAVLEQVHTIVQDISINKPLRVSSTVLARSHFGQPETLLLVGDDTRKEFKYYHGYVPDLANEMLLVRIDPSKPWISMLSLPRELWVNVTEPDGVTYTNRLNSAYTYGTTTLLET
;
A
#
# COMPACT_ATOMS: atom_id res chain seq x y z
N MET A 1 27.68 -46.51 10.68
CA MET A 1 26.82 -45.62 11.50
C MET A 1 27.09 -44.14 11.25
N VAL A 2 28.32 -43.64 11.47
CA VAL A 2 28.63 -42.19 11.39
C VAL A 2 28.31 -41.56 10.02
N VAL A 3 28.66 -42.24 8.92
CA VAL A 3 28.38 -41.76 7.55
C VAL A 3 26.87 -41.63 7.30
N GLY A 4 26.06 -42.57 7.79
CA GLY A 4 24.61 -42.52 7.67
C GLY A 4 23.99 -41.33 8.43
N CYS A 5 24.45 -41.07 9.66
CA CYS A 5 24.03 -39.90 10.42
C CYS A 5 24.39 -38.59 9.71
N LEU A 6 25.58 -38.53 9.09
CA LEU A 6 26.03 -37.34 8.36
C LEU A 6 25.13 -37.04 7.16
N VAL A 7 24.75 -38.08 6.40
CA VAL A 7 23.85 -37.95 5.24
C VAL A 7 22.47 -37.48 5.67
N VAL A 8 21.92 -38.03 6.75
CA VAL A 8 20.61 -37.61 7.28
C VAL A 8 20.64 -36.16 7.74
N LEU A 9 21.69 -35.72 8.42
CA LEU A 9 21.84 -34.33 8.85
C LEU A 9 21.92 -33.35 7.67
N LEU A 10 22.70 -33.68 6.63
CA LEU A 10 22.82 -32.85 5.42
C LEU A 10 21.50 -32.79 4.66
N ALA A 11 20.81 -33.91 4.48
CA ALA A 11 19.52 -33.97 3.79
C ALA A 11 18.44 -33.20 4.57
N SER A 12 18.41 -33.33 5.90
CA SER A 12 17.46 -32.61 6.76
C SER A 12 17.73 -31.11 6.79
N GLY A 13 19.01 -30.71 6.90
CA GLY A 13 19.41 -29.31 6.84
C GLY A 13 19.10 -28.67 5.49
N GLY A 14 19.36 -29.39 4.38
CA GLY A 14 18.98 -28.94 3.04
C GLY A 14 17.48 -28.79 2.87
N ALA A 15 16.68 -29.75 3.35
CA ALA A 15 15.23 -29.68 3.29
C ALA A 15 14.67 -28.46 4.07
N VAL A 16 15.20 -28.19 5.27
CA VAL A 16 14.80 -27.02 6.07
C VAL A 16 15.21 -25.72 5.36
N ALA A 17 16.42 -25.64 4.80
CA ALA A 17 16.88 -24.45 4.08
C ALA A 17 16.01 -24.12 2.86
N VAL A 18 15.66 -25.13 2.07
CA VAL A 18 14.76 -24.97 0.91
C VAL A 18 13.36 -24.55 1.36
N ALA A 19 12.83 -25.16 2.42
CA ALA A 19 11.52 -24.79 2.95
C ALA A 19 11.46 -23.34 3.44
N VAL A 20 12.50 -22.84 4.10
CA VAL A 20 12.60 -21.43 4.52
C VAL A 20 12.70 -20.51 3.30
N LEU A 21 13.51 -20.89 2.30
CA LEU A 21 13.67 -20.09 1.09
C LEU A 21 12.36 -19.95 0.30
N GLU A 22 11.57 -21.02 0.20
CA GLU A 22 10.25 -21.01 -0.45
C GLU A 22 9.26 -20.07 0.25
N GLN A 23 9.27 -20.03 1.59
CA GLN A 23 8.43 -19.09 2.34
C GLN A 23 8.82 -17.64 2.05
N VAL A 24 10.13 -17.34 2.00
CA VAL A 24 10.62 -16.00 1.65
C VAL A 24 10.24 -15.65 0.22
N HIS A 25 10.41 -16.58 -0.72
CA HIS A 25 10.06 -16.36 -2.12
C HIS A 25 8.56 -16.09 -2.29
N THR A 26 7.71 -16.84 -1.58
CA THR A 26 6.25 -16.64 -1.59
C THR A 26 5.90 -15.23 -1.10
N ILE A 27 6.50 -14.77 0.00
CA ILE A 27 6.28 -13.41 0.52
C ILE A 27 6.75 -12.35 -0.49
N VAL A 28 7.94 -12.52 -1.07
CA VAL A 28 8.47 -11.59 -2.07
C VAL A 28 7.57 -11.54 -3.29
N GLN A 29 7.08 -12.69 -3.75
CA GLN A 29 6.14 -12.80 -4.85
C GLN A 29 4.83 -12.10 -4.53
N ASP A 30 4.26 -12.32 -3.34
CA ASP A 30 3.01 -11.68 -2.89
C ASP A 30 3.14 -10.16 -2.79
N ILE A 31 4.28 -9.65 -2.30
CA ILE A 31 4.58 -8.21 -2.29
C ILE A 31 4.74 -7.69 -3.72
N SER A 32 5.32 -8.48 -4.63
CA SER A 32 5.53 -8.09 -6.02
C SER A 32 4.24 -8.08 -6.86
N ILE A 33 3.12 -8.62 -6.36
CA ILE A 33 1.83 -8.60 -7.08
C ILE A 33 1.41 -7.15 -7.37
N ASN A 34 1.66 -6.24 -6.43
CA ASN A 34 1.34 -4.82 -6.61
C ASN A 34 2.61 -4.03 -6.94
N LYS A 35 2.65 -3.46 -8.16
CA LYS A 35 3.73 -2.55 -8.53
C LYS A 35 3.68 -1.31 -7.63
N PRO A 36 4.84 -0.81 -7.15
CA PRO A 36 4.88 0.43 -6.38
C PRO A 36 4.24 1.56 -7.18
N LEU A 37 3.47 2.40 -6.50
CA LEU A 37 2.96 3.64 -7.08
C LEU A 37 4.15 4.52 -7.49
N ARG A 38 4.12 5.00 -8.73
CA ARG A 38 5.10 5.98 -9.21
C ARG A 38 4.67 7.36 -8.75
N VAL A 39 5.17 7.75 -7.58
CA VAL A 39 4.93 9.07 -6.99
C VAL A 39 6.22 9.89 -7.09
N SER A 40 6.09 11.19 -7.36
CA SER A 40 7.23 12.11 -7.36
C SER A 40 7.88 12.16 -5.96
N SER A 41 9.22 12.21 -5.92
CA SER A 41 9.98 12.36 -4.68
C SER A 41 9.73 13.68 -3.95
N THR A 42 9.06 14.64 -4.60
CA THR A 42 8.64 15.90 -3.99
C THR A 42 7.40 15.72 -3.11
N VAL A 43 6.58 14.69 -3.39
CA VAL A 43 5.29 14.46 -2.73
C VAL A 43 5.45 13.58 -1.49
N LEU A 44 6.28 12.53 -1.60
CA LEU A 44 6.59 11.65 -0.48
C LEU A 44 8.03 11.82 -0.02
N ALA A 45 8.20 12.11 1.27
CA ALA A 45 9.51 12.06 1.91
C ALA A 45 10.05 10.63 1.88
N ARG A 46 11.34 10.47 1.60
CA ARG A 46 11.99 9.16 1.57
C ARG A 46 12.09 8.60 2.99
N SER A 47 11.45 7.45 3.21
CA SER A 47 11.61 6.64 4.43
C SER A 47 12.86 5.76 4.34
N HIS A 48 13.52 5.56 5.48
CA HIS A 48 14.62 4.59 5.65
C HIS A 48 14.23 3.62 6.76
N PHE A 49 14.83 2.42 6.76
CA PHE A 49 14.57 1.41 7.79
C PHE A 49 14.75 1.99 9.21
N GLY A 50 13.73 1.83 10.05
CA GLY A 50 13.72 2.34 11.43
C GLY A 50 13.37 3.82 11.60
N GLN A 51 13.11 4.57 10.51
CA GLN A 51 12.61 5.94 10.59
C GLN A 51 11.09 5.98 10.78
N PRO A 52 10.54 7.09 11.29
CA PRO A 52 9.09 7.29 11.32
C PRO A 52 8.52 7.32 9.91
N GLU A 53 7.36 6.71 9.73
CA GLU A 53 6.66 6.62 8.46
C GLU A 53 5.18 7.00 8.61
N THR A 54 4.64 7.67 7.61
CA THR A 54 3.21 8.03 7.54
C THR A 54 2.59 7.30 6.36
N LEU A 55 1.57 6.51 6.64
CA LEU A 55 0.81 5.75 5.66
C LEU A 55 -0.52 6.45 5.42
N LEU A 56 -0.89 6.63 4.15
CA LEU A 56 -2.26 6.96 3.77
C LEU A 56 -3.02 5.67 3.52
N LEU A 57 -3.95 5.35 4.42
CA LEU A 57 -4.86 4.23 4.28
C LEU A 57 -6.15 4.72 3.62
N VAL A 58 -6.55 4.06 2.54
CA VAL A 58 -7.72 4.44 1.74
C VAL A 58 -8.68 3.25 1.66
N GLY A 59 -9.92 3.47 2.10
CA GLY A 59 -11.05 2.58 1.89
C GLY A 59 -11.61 2.80 0.49
N ASP A 60 -11.40 1.81 -0.37
CA ASP A 60 -11.83 1.80 -1.75
C ASP A 60 -13.30 1.33 -1.87
N ASP A 61 -14.20 2.20 -2.37
CA ASP A 61 -15.58 1.82 -2.79
C ASP A 61 -15.66 1.64 -4.31
N THR A 62 -14.63 1.04 -4.92
CA THR A 62 -14.70 0.58 -6.31
C THR A 62 -15.70 -0.55 -6.44
N ARG A 63 -16.61 -0.41 -7.41
CA ARG A 63 -17.64 -1.42 -7.71
C ARG A 63 -17.41 -1.97 -9.11
N LYS A 64 -16.37 -2.78 -9.27
CA LYS A 64 -15.89 -3.28 -10.57
C LYS A 64 -16.90 -4.20 -11.31
N GLU A 65 -17.84 -4.81 -10.58
CA GLU A 65 -18.75 -5.85 -11.09
C GLU A 65 -20.25 -5.45 -11.10
N PHE A 66 -20.57 -4.17 -11.33
CA PHE A 66 -21.97 -3.78 -11.51
C PHE A 66 -22.48 -4.15 -12.90
N LYS A 67 -23.15 -5.30 -12.98
CA LYS A 67 -23.71 -5.97 -14.19
C LYS A 67 -24.50 -5.08 -15.15
N TYR A 68 -25.00 -3.92 -14.70
CA TYR A 68 -25.87 -3.03 -15.48
C TYR A 68 -25.26 -1.65 -15.79
N TYR A 69 -24.13 -1.28 -15.15
CA TYR A 69 -23.58 0.08 -15.19
C TYR A 69 -22.05 0.09 -15.11
N HIS A 70 -21.39 -0.77 -15.91
CA HIS A 70 -19.93 -0.76 -16.04
C HIS A 70 -19.44 0.64 -16.42
N GLY A 71 -18.61 1.27 -15.57
CA GLY A 71 -17.99 2.56 -15.84
C GLY A 71 -18.83 3.81 -15.52
N TYR A 72 -20.03 3.68 -14.96
CA TYR A 72 -20.88 4.84 -14.61
C TYR A 72 -20.77 5.28 -13.15
N VAL A 73 -20.15 4.47 -12.29
CA VAL A 73 -19.90 4.82 -10.89
C VAL A 73 -18.44 5.21 -10.77
N PRO A 74 -18.12 6.47 -10.47
CA PRO A 74 -16.74 6.90 -10.23
C PRO A 74 -16.20 6.20 -9.00
N ASP A 75 -14.93 5.82 -9.05
CA ASP A 75 -14.22 5.27 -7.91
C ASP A 75 -14.02 6.38 -6.87
N LEU A 76 -14.61 6.22 -5.69
CA LEU A 76 -14.53 7.20 -4.61
C LEU A 76 -13.87 6.59 -3.38
N ALA A 77 -13.02 7.38 -2.72
CA ALA A 77 -12.51 7.03 -1.39
C ALA A 77 -13.58 7.33 -0.34
N ASN A 78 -14.16 6.30 0.28
CA ASN A 78 -15.17 6.49 1.31
C ASN A 78 -14.54 6.76 2.68
N GLU A 79 -13.40 6.13 2.96
CA GLU A 79 -12.65 6.30 4.19
C GLU A 79 -11.19 6.62 3.91
N MET A 80 -10.65 7.61 4.62
CA MET A 80 -9.23 7.98 4.52
C MET A 80 -8.65 8.18 5.92
N LEU A 81 -7.48 7.60 6.16
CA LEU A 81 -6.80 7.65 7.45
C LEU A 81 -5.30 7.85 7.23
N LEU A 82 -4.74 8.88 7.86
CA LEU A 82 -3.29 9.01 8.00
C LEU A 82 -2.84 8.28 9.25
N VAL A 83 -1.97 7.29 9.07
CA VAL A 83 -1.41 6.48 10.15
C VAL A 83 0.07 6.79 10.25
N ARG A 84 0.51 7.34 11.37
CA ARG A 84 1.93 7.59 11.63
C ARG A 84 2.48 6.56 12.60
N ILE A 85 3.48 5.84 12.14
CA ILE A 85 4.22 4.83 12.90
C ILE A 85 5.63 5.39 13.15
N ASP A 86 6.01 5.50 14.42
CA ASP A 86 7.31 6.01 14.83
C ASP A 86 7.94 4.99 15.78
N PRO A 87 8.98 4.22 15.36
CA PRO A 87 9.59 3.20 16.19
C PRO A 87 10.19 3.71 17.50
N SER A 88 10.46 5.01 17.61
CA SER A 88 10.97 5.64 18.83
C SER A 88 9.87 5.92 19.88
N LYS A 89 8.59 5.75 19.51
CA LYS A 89 7.44 6.06 20.37
C LYS A 89 6.59 4.82 20.64
N PRO A 90 6.00 4.67 21.83
CA PRO A 90 5.19 3.51 22.17
C PRO A 90 3.72 3.62 21.70
N TRP A 91 3.43 4.47 20.72
CA TRP A 91 2.07 4.70 20.22
C TRP A 91 2.04 4.97 18.71
N ILE A 92 0.90 4.67 18.10
CA ILE A 92 0.58 4.96 16.70
C ILE A 92 -0.39 6.14 16.69
N SER A 93 -0.10 7.16 15.87
CA SER A 93 -1.01 8.29 15.69
C SER A 93 -1.88 8.06 14.47
N MET A 94 -3.18 8.32 14.60
CA MET A 94 -4.15 8.13 13.54
C MET A 94 -4.98 9.40 13.38
N LEU A 95 -5.10 9.88 12.14
CA LEU A 95 -5.91 11.05 11.79
C LEU A 95 -6.87 10.67 10.67
N SER A 96 -8.17 10.69 10.98
CA SER A 96 -9.21 10.47 9.98
C SER A 96 -9.42 11.72 9.13
N LEU A 97 -9.43 11.54 7.81
CA LEU A 97 -9.73 12.58 6.85
C LEU A 97 -11.18 12.42 6.36
N PRO A 98 -12.05 13.42 6.58
CA PRO A 98 -13.42 13.35 6.09
C PRO A 98 -13.47 13.36 4.56
N ARG A 99 -14.23 12.44 3.94
CA ARG A 99 -14.43 12.37 2.49
C ARG A 99 -15.00 13.65 1.86
N GLU A 100 -15.75 14.42 2.65
CA GLU A 100 -16.43 15.64 2.25
C GLU A 100 -15.58 16.92 2.44
N LEU A 101 -14.31 16.78 2.79
CA LEU A 101 -13.43 17.94 2.97
C LEU A 101 -13.28 18.69 1.65
N TRP A 102 -13.56 19.99 1.66
CA TRP A 102 -13.41 20.84 0.48
C TRP A 102 -11.94 21.23 0.28
N VAL A 103 -11.36 20.76 -0.82
CA VAL A 103 -9.94 20.93 -1.16
C VAL A 103 -9.78 21.25 -2.64
N ASN A 104 -8.60 21.73 -3.02
CA ASN A 104 -8.25 21.91 -4.41
C ASN A 104 -7.69 20.61 -4.96
N VAL A 105 -8.42 19.96 -5.85
CA VAL A 105 -8.00 18.74 -6.55
C VAL A 105 -7.38 19.16 -7.88
N THR A 106 -6.21 18.60 -8.20
CA THR A 106 -5.55 18.82 -9.50
C THR A 106 -5.64 17.54 -10.32
N GLU A 107 -6.28 17.60 -11.48
CA GLU A 107 -6.39 16.48 -12.39
C GLU A 107 -5.04 16.10 -13.00
N PRO A 108 -4.90 14.87 -13.54
CA PRO A 108 -3.70 14.47 -14.28
C PRO A 108 -3.36 15.36 -15.49
N ASP A 109 -4.33 16.11 -16.03
CA ASP A 109 -4.11 17.07 -17.12
C ASP A 109 -3.62 18.46 -16.64
N GLY A 110 -3.52 18.66 -15.32
CA GLY A 110 -3.06 19.89 -14.67
C GLY A 110 -4.16 20.90 -14.33
N VAL A 111 -5.43 20.61 -14.63
CA VAL A 111 -6.54 21.50 -14.24
C VAL A 111 -6.82 21.35 -12.74
N THR A 112 -6.80 22.48 -12.02
CA THR A 112 -7.14 22.52 -10.59
C THR A 112 -8.55 23.07 -10.38
N TYR A 113 -9.34 22.40 -9.56
CA TYR A 113 -10.67 22.85 -9.15
C TYR A 113 -10.95 22.51 -7.68
N THR A 114 -11.91 23.21 -7.07
CA THR A 114 -12.29 22.98 -5.67
C THR A 114 -13.43 21.97 -5.60
N ASN A 115 -13.22 20.84 -4.93
CA ASN A 115 -14.22 19.79 -4.74
C ASN A 115 -13.98 19.02 -3.43
N ARG A 116 -14.82 18.03 -3.17
CA ARG A 116 -14.69 17.08 -2.05
C ARG A 116 -13.44 16.21 -2.26
N LEU A 117 -12.67 15.99 -1.20
CA LEU A 117 -11.42 15.22 -1.23
C LEU A 117 -11.59 13.82 -1.85
N ASN A 118 -12.72 13.15 -1.61
CA ASN A 118 -12.98 11.83 -2.19
C ASN A 118 -13.02 11.80 -3.72
N SER A 119 -13.31 12.93 -4.37
CA SER A 119 -13.34 13.02 -5.83
C SER A 119 -11.96 12.82 -6.45
N ALA A 120 -10.88 13.16 -5.73
CA ALA A 120 -9.50 12.95 -6.17
C ALA A 120 -9.19 11.47 -6.44
N TYR A 121 -9.86 10.54 -5.73
CA TYR A 121 -9.69 9.11 -5.93
C TYR A 121 -10.20 8.61 -7.29
N THR A 122 -11.11 9.35 -7.94
CA THR A 122 -11.61 9.05 -9.30
C THR A 122 -10.47 9.05 -10.32
N TYR A 123 -9.44 9.87 -10.07
CA TYR A 123 -8.24 9.97 -10.92
C TYR A 123 -7.12 9.03 -10.46
N GLY A 124 -7.36 8.26 -9.39
CA GLY A 124 -6.46 7.28 -8.81
C GLY A 124 -5.79 7.73 -7.51
N THR A 125 -5.16 6.76 -6.84
CA THR A 125 -4.50 6.96 -5.54
C THR A 125 -3.39 8.02 -5.58
N THR A 126 -2.71 8.20 -6.72
CA THR A 126 -1.64 9.21 -6.85
C THR A 126 -2.19 10.62 -6.74
N THR A 127 -3.29 10.94 -7.44
CA THR A 127 -3.93 12.26 -7.37
C THR A 127 -4.47 12.55 -5.97
N LEU A 128 -5.07 11.55 -5.32
CA LEU A 128 -5.52 11.69 -3.93
C LEU A 128 -4.35 12.00 -2.98
N LEU A 129 -3.20 11.38 -3.19
CA LEU A 129 -2.02 11.54 -2.33
C LEU A 129 -1.32 12.89 -2.54
N GLU A 130 -1.50 13.53 -3.69
CA GLU A 130 -0.96 14.87 -4.01
C GLU A 130 -1.87 16.03 -3.57
N THR A 131 -3.13 15.73 -3.21
CA THR A 131 -4.13 16.72 -2.77
C THR A 131 -3.94 17.13 -1.31
#